data_AF-A0A7S2W7S9-F1
#
_entry.id   AF-A0A7S2W7S9-F1
#
_cell.length_a   1.000
_cell.length_b   1.000
_cell.length_c   1.000
_cell.angle_alpha   90.00
_cell.angle_beta   90.00
_cell.angle_gamma   90.00
#
_symmetry.space_group_name_H-M   'P 1'
#
loop_
_entity.id
_entity.type
_entity.pdbx_description
1 polymer ?
#
loop_
_entity_poly.entity_id
_entity_poly.type
_entity_poly.pdbx_seq_one_letter_code
_entity_poly.pdbx_strand_id
1 'polypeptide(L)'
;RFKPRPYFVVLCRCKEDVQMTFVTAKKYNIPVRIRASGHDHEGESSGDGLIVIDVSNMDHVKVDMATKIAHIGPGNQFKDLTTKLANQNVMVPHGTCGTVAIA
;
A
#
# COMPACT_ATOMS: atom_id res chain seq x y z
N ARG A 1 6.33 0.69 -20.16
CA ARG A 1 5.55 -0.49 -20.60
C ARG A 1 4.05 -0.22 -20.51
N PHE A 2 3.53 0.16 -19.34
CA PHE A 2 2.10 0.43 -19.15
C PHE A 2 1.79 1.93 -19.15
N LYS A 3 0.62 2.34 -19.68
CA LYS A 3 0.10 3.71 -19.66
C LYS A 3 -1.38 3.70 -19.23
N PRO A 4 -1.67 3.31 -17.98
CA PRO A 4 -3.02 3.08 -17.50
C PRO A 4 -3.82 4.39 -17.37
N ARG A 5 -5.11 4.31 -17.61
CA ARG A 5 -6.11 5.37 -17.51
C ARG A 5 -7.26 4.89 -16.62
N PRO A 6 -7.05 4.83 -15.30
CA PRO A 6 -8.13 4.52 -14.37
C PRO A 6 -9.17 5.65 -14.41
N TYR A 7 -10.41 5.35 -14.03
CA TYR A 7 -11.40 6.39 -13.82
C TYR A 7 -11.04 7.26 -12.62
N PHE A 8 -10.58 6.63 -11.54
CA PHE A 8 -10.24 7.29 -10.30
C PHE A 8 -9.03 6.62 -9.64
N VAL A 9 -8.23 7.43 -8.95
CA VAL A 9 -7.22 6.97 -8.00
C VAL A 9 -7.61 7.55 -6.65
N VAL A 10 -7.90 6.67 -5.68
CA VAL A 10 -8.32 7.08 -4.34
C VAL A 10 -7.16 6.90 -3.39
N LEU A 11 -6.65 8.01 -2.86
CA LEU A 11 -5.54 8.04 -1.90
C LEU A 11 -6.07 7.78 -0.48
N CYS A 12 -6.11 6.52 -0.06
CA CYS A 12 -6.61 6.10 1.24
C CYS A 12 -5.62 6.45 2.36
N ARG A 13 -6.15 6.96 3.47
CA ARG A 13 -5.40 7.27 4.70
C ARG A 13 -5.75 6.33 5.85
N CYS A 14 -6.92 5.70 5.79
CA CYS A 14 -7.37 4.74 6.79
C CYS A 14 -8.17 3.59 6.17
N LYS A 15 -8.55 2.61 7.00
CA LYS A 15 -9.33 1.44 6.57
C LYS A 15 -10.71 1.82 6.05
N GLU A 16 -11.31 2.88 6.60
CA GLU A 16 -12.63 3.37 6.20
C GLU A 16 -12.63 3.88 4.75
N ASP A 17 -11.56 4.55 4.31
CA ASP A 17 -11.42 5.00 2.92
C ASP A 17 -11.39 3.80 1.96
N VAL A 18 -10.65 2.74 2.31
CA VAL A 18 -10.58 1.51 1.51
C VAL A 18 -11.95 0.85 1.43
N GLN A 19 -12.63 0.71 2.57
CA GLN A 19 -13.95 0.09 2.65
C GLN A 19 -14.98 0.87 1.82
N MET A 20 -15.03 2.19 2.00
CA MET A 20 -15.96 3.05 1.28
C MET A 20 -15.72 3.00 -0.23
N THR A 21 -14.45 3.04 -0.64
CA THR A 21 -14.07 2.94 -2.06
C THR A 21 -14.47 1.59 -2.65
N PHE A 22 -14.18 0.50 -1.95
CA PHE A 22 -14.50 -0.85 -2.42
C PHE A 22 -16.02 -1.08 -2.52
N VAL A 23 -16.78 -0.68 -1.50
CA VAL A 23 -18.26 -0.78 -1.50
C VAL A 23 -18.85 0.06 -2.64
N THR A 24 -18.32 1.26 -2.88
CA THR A 24 -18.73 2.13 -3.99
C THR A 24 -18.43 1.48 -5.33
N ALA A 25 -17.21 0.99 -5.54
CA ALA A 25 -16.82 0.30 -6.76
C ALA A 25 -17.73 -0.91 -7.04
N LYS A 26 -18.02 -1.71 -6.01
CA LYS A 26 -18.95 -2.84 -6.09
C LYS A 26 -20.37 -2.40 -6.46
N LYS A 27 -20.89 -1.34 -5.83
CA LYS A 27 -22.23 -0.79 -6.12
C LYS A 27 -22.39 -0.39 -7.59
N TYR A 28 -21.33 0.16 -8.19
CA TYR A 28 -21.33 0.60 -9.59
C TYR A 28 -20.74 -0.43 -10.56
N ASN A 29 -20.42 -1.64 -10.08
CA ASN A 29 -19.79 -2.70 -10.87
C ASN A 29 -18.51 -2.27 -11.59
N ILE A 30 -17.70 -1.42 -10.94
CA ILE A 30 -16.42 -0.93 -11.46
C ILE A 30 -15.29 -1.82 -10.93
N PRO A 31 -14.39 -2.36 -11.78
CA PRO A 31 -13.24 -3.13 -11.33
C PRO A 31 -12.33 -2.31 -10.40
N VAL A 32 -11.59 -3.00 -9.53
CA VAL A 32 -10.66 -2.37 -8.59
C VAL A 32 -9.26 -2.98 -8.72
N ARG A 33 -8.24 -2.15 -8.52
CA ARG A 33 -6.85 -2.59 -8.30
C ARG A 33 -6.31 -1.91 -7.04
N ILE A 34 -5.39 -2.57 -6.34
CA ILE A 34 -4.75 -2.03 -5.14
C ILE A 34 -3.33 -1.60 -5.51
N ARG A 35 -2.90 -0.45 -5.00
CA ARG A 35 -1.55 0.06 -5.21
C ARG A 35 -0.92 0.52 -3.90
N ALA A 36 0.26 -0.01 -3.61
CA ALA A 36 1.19 0.57 -2.63
C ALA A 36 2.26 1.40 -3.36
N SER A 37 3.43 0.84 -3.71
CA SER A 37 4.47 1.57 -4.47
C SER A 37 4.48 1.33 -5.98
N GLY A 38 3.66 0.40 -6.48
CA GLY A 38 3.52 0.14 -7.93
C GLY A 38 4.69 -0.61 -8.56
N HIS A 39 5.45 -1.37 -7.79
CA HIS A 39 6.63 -2.12 -8.23
C HIS A 39 6.35 -3.46 -8.93
N ASP A 40 5.08 -3.87 -9.02
CA ASP A 40 4.71 -5.08 -9.74
C ASP A 40 5.10 -4.98 -11.24
N HIS A 41 5.83 -5.99 -11.72
CA HIS A 41 6.42 -5.97 -13.06
C HIS A 41 5.39 -6.19 -14.18
N GLU A 42 4.25 -6.80 -13.87
CA GLU A 42 3.15 -7.02 -14.82
C GLU A 42 2.08 -5.92 -14.76
N GLY A 43 2.24 -4.94 -13.86
CA GLY A 43 1.37 -3.77 -13.78
C GLY A 43 0.05 -4.03 -13.07
N GLU A 44 -0.05 -5.09 -12.27
CA GLU A 44 -1.28 -5.53 -11.56
C GLU A 44 -1.85 -4.47 -10.60
N SER A 45 -1.04 -3.48 -10.22
CA SER A 45 -1.45 -2.32 -9.42
C SER A 45 -2.07 -1.18 -10.26
N SER A 46 -2.41 -1.43 -11.52
CA SER A 46 -2.90 -0.43 -12.46
C SER A 46 -3.79 -1.04 -13.55
N GLY A 47 -4.49 -0.18 -14.29
CA GLY A 47 -5.25 -0.58 -15.47
C GLY A 47 -6.21 0.52 -15.93
N ASP A 48 -6.90 0.24 -17.02
CA ASP A 48 -7.86 1.16 -17.64
C ASP A 48 -9.28 0.91 -17.10
N GLY A 49 -10.11 1.96 -17.05
CA GLY A 49 -11.54 1.83 -16.78
C GLY A 49 -11.88 1.23 -15.41
N LEU A 50 -11.00 1.46 -14.42
CA LEU A 50 -11.11 0.90 -13.07
C LEU A 50 -10.82 1.95 -12.00
N ILE A 51 -11.07 1.61 -10.74
CA ILE A 51 -10.66 2.39 -9.58
C ILE A 51 -9.36 1.82 -9.02
N VAL A 52 -8.35 2.67 -8.85
CA VAL A 52 -7.16 2.31 -8.08
C VAL A 52 -7.36 2.73 -6.63
N ILE A 53 -7.34 1.76 -5.73
CA ILE A 53 -7.26 1.97 -4.29
C ILE A 53 -5.78 2.11 -3.94
N ASP A 54 -5.34 3.34 -3.71
CA ASP A 54 -3.95 3.65 -3.42
C ASP A 54 -3.78 3.78 -1.90
N VAL A 55 -2.96 2.90 -1.32
CA VAL A 55 -2.72 2.82 0.12
C VAL A 55 -1.37 3.40 0.52
N SER A 56 -0.71 4.15 -0.36
CA SER A 56 0.62 4.74 -0.12
C SER A 56 0.67 5.66 1.11
N ASN A 57 -0.45 6.30 1.46
CA ASN A 57 -0.56 7.16 2.65
C ASN A 57 -0.89 6.40 3.94
N MET A 58 -1.09 5.08 3.89
CA MET A 58 -1.29 4.25 5.08
C MET A 58 0.08 3.74 5.58
N ASP A 59 0.89 4.64 6.15
CA ASP A 59 2.32 4.42 6.44
C ASP A 59 2.66 4.29 7.94
N HIS A 60 1.66 4.03 8.79
CA HIS A 60 1.85 3.84 10.22
C HIS A 60 2.78 2.65 10.54
N VAL A 61 3.53 2.75 11.64
CA VAL A 61 4.36 1.65 12.17
C VAL A 61 4.23 1.62 13.68
N LYS A 62 3.79 0.50 14.24
CA LYS A 62 3.71 0.26 15.68
C LYS A 62 4.35 -1.08 16.00
N VAL A 63 5.38 -1.09 16.84
CA VAL A 63 6.02 -2.32 17.32
C VAL A 63 5.63 -2.53 18.78
N ASP A 64 5.12 -3.72 19.07
CA ASP A 64 4.99 -4.21 20.44
C ASP A 64 6.29 -4.94 20.81
N MET A 65 7.08 -4.33 21.69
CA MET A 65 8.38 -4.84 22.09
C MET A 65 8.30 -6.04 23.03
N ALA A 66 7.16 -6.26 23.70
CA ALA A 66 6.95 -7.41 24.58
C ALA A 66 6.63 -8.66 23.74
N THR A 67 5.74 -8.53 22.76
CA THR A 67 5.33 -9.65 21.89
C THR A 67 6.21 -9.82 20.66
N LYS A 68 7.06 -8.82 20.34
CA LYS A 68 7.86 -8.74 19.10
C LYS A 68 7.03 -8.71 17.83
N ILE A 69 5.80 -8.19 17.90
CA ILE A 69 4.90 -8.04 16.75
C ILE A 69 4.92 -6.59 16.26
N ALA A 70 5.10 -6.40 14.95
CA ALA A 70 5.00 -5.10 14.30
C ALA A 70 3.71 -5.00 13.47
N HIS A 71 2.91 -3.96 13.73
CA HIS A 71 1.77 -3.55 12.91
C HIS A 71 2.24 -2.44 11.96
N ILE A 72 2.34 -2.78 10.68
CA ILE A 72 2.88 -1.91 9.64
C ILE A 72 1.79 -1.63 8.61
N GLY A 73 1.57 -0.36 8.32
CA GLY A 73 0.67 0.07 7.27
C GLY A 73 1.22 -0.28 5.89
N PRO A 74 0.35 -0.66 4.93
CA PRO A 74 0.75 -1.24 3.65
C PRO A 74 1.52 -0.26 2.74
N GLY A 75 1.38 1.06 2.96
CA GLY A 75 2.03 2.08 2.14
C GLY A 75 3.52 2.27 2.39
N ASN A 76 4.09 1.64 3.43
CA ASN A 76 5.48 1.85 3.80
C ASN A 76 6.46 1.28 2.77
N GLN A 77 7.23 2.15 2.12
CA GLN A 77 8.41 1.76 1.33
C GLN A 77 9.54 1.29 2.25
N PHE A 78 10.35 0.32 1.81
CA PHE A 78 11.41 -0.26 2.64
C PHE A 78 12.45 0.77 3.10
N LYS A 79 12.77 1.78 2.31
CA LYS A 79 13.68 2.87 2.70
C LYS A 79 13.19 3.63 3.95
N ASP A 80 11.87 3.82 4.06
CA ASP A 80 11.25 4.56 5.16
C ASP A 80 10.97 3.62 6.34
N LEU A 81 10.50 2.40 6.05
CA LEU A 81 10.22 1.38 7.05
C LEU A 81 11.46 1.00 7.84
N THR A 82 12.58 0.75 7.17
CA THR A 82 13.82 0.33 7.83
C THR A 82 14.34 1.41 8.76
N THR A 83 14.25 2.68 8.37
CA THR A 83 14.56 3.83 9.23
C THR A 83 13.64 3.87 10.46
N LYS A 84 12.31 3.71 10.27
CA LYS A 84 11.33 3.69 11.38
C LYS A 84 11.57 2.53 12.36
N LEU A 85 11.96 1.35 11.87
CA LEU A 85 12.25 0.16 12.69
C LEU A 85 13.60 0.26 13.41
N ALA A 86 14.64 0.76 12.72
CA ALA A 86 15.97 0.96 13.30
C ALA A 86 15.93 1.93 14.50
N ASN A 87 15.10 2.98 14.43
CA ASN A 87 14.85 3.89 15.56
C ASN A 87 14.27 3.20 16.81
N GLN A 88 13.72 1.99 16.65
CA GLN A 88 13.19 1.16 17.73
C GLN A 88 14.11 -0.04 18.05
N ASN A 89 15.33 -0.07 17.51
CA ASN A 89 16.33 -1.13 17.65
C ASN A 89 15.84 -2.52 17.18
N VAL A 90 15.00 -2.56 16.15
CA VAL A 90 14.48 -3.78 15.53
C VAL A 90 14.57 -3.70 14.02
N MET A 91 14.47 -4.85 13.33
CA MET A 91 14.47 -4.96 11.88
C MET A 91 13.60 -6.12 11.42
N VAL A 92 13.23 -6.11 10.13
CA VAL A 92 12.58 -7.23 9.44
C VAL A 92 13.39 -7.58 8.19
N PRO A 93 13.49 -8.86 7.80
CA PRO A 93 14.07 -9.23 6.51
C PRO A 93 13.19 -8.68 5.38
N HIS A 94 13.79 -8.01 4.40
CA HIS A 94 13.08 -7.39 3.29
C HIS A 94 13.90 -7.43 1.99
N GLY A 95 13.27 -7.04 0.87
CA GLY A 95 13.94 -6.95 -0.44
C GLY A 95 14.94 -5.79 -0.52
N THR A 96 15.90 -5.85 -1.43
CA THR A 96 16.99 -4.85 -1.53
C THR A 96 16.54 -3.49 -2.07
N CYS A 97 15.42 -3.43 -2.79
CA CYS A 97 14.95 -2.19 -3.40
C CYS A 97 14.18 -1.33 -2.38
N GLY A 98 14.76 -0.19 -2.01
CA GLY A 98 14.19 0.70 -1.00
C GLY A 98 12.84 1.33 -1.36
N THR A 99 12.47 1.41 -2.64
CA THR A 99 11.21 2.00 -3.10
C THR A 99 10.06 1.00 -3.20
N VAL A 100 10.32 -0.29 -3.03
CA VAL A 100 9.27 -1.32 -2.90
C VAL A 100 8.56 -1.12 -1.56
N ALA A 101 7.22 -1.15 -1.58
CA ALA A 101 6.41 -1.13 -0.37
C ALA A 101 6.31 -2.53 0.23
N ILE A 102 6.01 -2.60 1.53
CA ILE A 102 5.88 -3.87 2.26
C ILE A 102 4.75 -4.76 1.73
N ALA A 103 3.71 -4.16 1.13
CA ALA A 103 2.51 -4.83 0.63
C ALA A 103 2.49 -4.96 -0.90
#